data_AF-Q67R48-F1
#
_entry.id   AF-Q67R48-F1
#
_cell.length_a   1.000
_cell.length_b   1.000
_cell.length_c   1.000
_cell.angle_alpha   90.00
_cell.angle_beta   90.00
_cell.angle_gamma   90.00
#
_symmetry.space_group_name_H-M   'P 1'
#
loop_
_entity.id
_entity.type
_entity.pdbx_description
1 polymer ?
#
loop_
_entity_poly.entity_id
_entity_poly.type
_entity_poly.pdbx_seq_one_letter_code
_entity_poly.pdbx_strand_id
1 'polypeptide(L)'
;MRLRLVTVPDRLWADRSIPEGAKLVWCYVSALCHLRSEFTYKELREGAGISLPSLHKYLSVLSRAGWLNCARISLRVVRCEITGPMGGPRLVLPTDILFERRLPRGACWTWGLIGRMGGRFEYTELRKATGYSQDTLSKHVRALIAQRWLVGGPHRKARRVIYNVRGANPRAIQRAQELQELERGLQVARSTPGYSQGQYILARLIREMYPGVEVLENAEITGLDNVETRGRLQVDVYMPDQKLAIEFQGHQHAGPTERYPSVEEFRARRRRDLIKRGLCLEKGIELISLWPQDLSCAGIARALGHRLHFAGAREDRWHVARFLEQRAEWYRKAAARSQCSSF
;
A
#
# COMPACT_ATOMS: atom_id res chain seq x y z
N MET A 1 2.15 -1.47 -7.87
CA MET A 1 1.86 -2.64 -8.70
C MET A 1 0.92 -3.49 -7.89
N ARG A 2 -0.37 -3.44 -8.25
CA ARG A 2 -1.42 -4.18 -7.55
C ARG A 2 -1.48 -5.62 -8.05
N LEU A 3 -0.37 -6.35 -7.92
CA LEU A 3 -0.42 -7.78 -8.16
C LEU A 3 -0.93 -8.44 -6.89
N ARG A 4 -1.94 -9.30 -7.01
CA ARG A 4 -2.54 -9.97 -5.83
C ARG A 4 -2.27 -11.46 -5.84
N LEU A 5 -2.47 -12.10 -6.99
CA LEU A 5 -2.24 -13.52 -7.19
C LEU A 5 -1.72 -13.74 -8.62
N VAL A 6 -0.78 -14.66 -8.78
CA VAL A 6 -0.35 -15.17 -10.09
C VAL A 6 -0.71 -16.64 -10.17
N THR A 7 -1.28 -17.02 -11.30
CA THR A 7 -1.63 -18.41 -11.59
C THR A 7 -0.54 -19.02 -12.47
N VAL A 8 0.27 -19.90 -11.90
CA VAL A 8 1.46 -20.47 -12.53
C VAL A 8 1.18 -21.92 -12.97
N PRO A 9 1.27 -22.24 -14.27
CA PRO A 9 1.05 -23.60 -14.75
C PRO A 9 2.02 -24.60 -14.14
N ASP A 10 1.54 -25.82 -13.84
CA ASP A 10 2.40 -26.86 -13.26
C ASP A 10 3.57 -27.24 -14.16
N ARG A 11 3.30 -27.26 -15.47
CA ARG A 11 4.32 -27.48 -16.51
C ARG A 11 5.43 -26.43 -16.50
N LEU A 12 5.19 -25.21 -16.02
CA LEU A 12 6.22 -24.18 -15.94
C LEU A 12 7.04 -24.29 -14.65
N TRP A 13 6.37 -24.32 -13.49
CA TRP A 13 7.11 -24.27 -12.23
C TRP A 13 7.87 -25.58 -11.95
N ALA A 14 7.35 -26.72 -12.41
CA ALA A 14 7.99 -28.02 -12.24
C ALA A 14 9.11 -28.28 -13.26
N ASP A 15 9.15 -27.55 -14.39
CA ASP A 15 10.18 -27.72 -15.41
C ASP A 15 11.56 -27.34 -14.86
N ARG A 16 12.47 -28.32 -14.87
CA ARG A 16 13.84 -28.18 -14.35
C ARG A 16 14.83 -27.66 -15.38
N SER A 17 14.47 -27.66 -16.66
CA SER A 17 15.25 -27.00 -17.71
C SER A 17 15.14 -25.47 -17.63
N ILE A 18 14.07 -24.97 -17.00
CA ILE A 18 13.82 -23.54 -16.83
C ILE A 18 14.38 -23.06 -15.49
N PRO A 19 15.34 -22.12 -15.47
CA PRO A 19 15.88 -21.57 -14.23
C PRO A 19 14.81 -20.88 -13.38
N GLU A 20 14.96 -20.93 -12.06
CA GLU A 20 14.01 -20.30 -11.13
C GLU A 20 13.83 -18.80 -11.38
N GLY A 21 14.91 -18.10 -11.75
CA GLY A 21 14.83 -16.68 -12.12
C GLY A 21 14.00 -16.43 -13.39
N ALA A 22 14.00 -17.36 -14.36
CA ALA A 22 13.17 -17.25 -15.55
C ALA A 22 11.69 -17.45 -15.23
N LYS A 23 11.36 -18.41 -14.35
CA LYS A 23 9.99 -18.59 -13.86
C LYS A 23 9.46 -17.33 -13.16
N LEU A 24 10.30 -16.63 -12.39
CA LEU A 24 9.92 -15.36 -11.76
C LEU A 24 9.71 -14.22 -12.76
N VAL A 25 10.51 -14.14 -13.84
CA VAL A 25 10.28 -13.19 -14.94
C VAL A 25 8.92 -13.46 -15.60
N TRP A 26 8.63 -14.73 -15.89
CA TRP A 26 7.33 -15.11 -16.44
C TRP A 26 6.20 -14.71 -15.49
N CYS A 27 6.34 -14.95 -14.19
CA CYS A 27 5.34 -14.54 -13.20
C CYS A 27 5.13 -13.03 -13.17
N TYR A 28 6.20 -12.24 -13.26
CA TYR A 28 6.10 -10.77 -13.29
C TYR A 28 5.35 -10.28 -14.53
N VAL A 29 5.71 -10.80 -15.71
CA VAL A 29 5.03 -10.45 -16.97
C VAL A 29 3.57 -10.91 -16.95
N SER A 30 3.31 -12.16 -16.55
CA SER A 30 1.95 -12.72 -16.48
C SER A 30 1.05 -11.92 -15.53
N ALA A 31 1.60 -11.41 -14.44
CA ALA A 31 0.85 -10.60 -13.49
C ALA A 31 0.46 -9.23 -14.08
N LEU A 32 1.17 -8.73 -15.09
CA LEU A 32 0.97 -7.41 -15.69
C LEU A 32 0.40 -7.43 -17.11
N CYS A 33 0.36 -8.59 -17.77
CA CYS A 33 0.02 -8.69 -19.19
C CYS A 33 -1.41 -8.21 -19.52
N HIS A 34 -2.31 -8.20 -18.54
CA HIS A 34 -3.68 -7.67 -18.68
C HIS A 34 -3.75 -6.14 -18.68
N LEU A 35 -2.71 -5.46 -18.18
CA LEU A 35 -2.63 -4.00 -18.14
C LEU A 35 -1.80 -3.44 -19.30
N ARG A 36 -0.76 -4.17 -19.70
CA ARG A 36 0.19 -3.77 -20.74
C ARG A 36 0.99 -4.95 -21.25
N SER A 37 1.47 -4.86 -22.49
CA SER A 37 2.38 -5.82 -23.12
C SER A 37 3.81 -5.30 -23.28
N GLU A 38 4.05 -4.00 -23.06
CA GLU A 38 5.37 -3.37 -23.23
C GLU A 38 5.99 -3.02 -21.89
N PHE A 39 7.27 -3.35 -21.75
CA PHE A 39 8.05 -3.16 -20.53
C PHE A 39 9.43 -2.60 -20.85
N THR A 40 9.92 -1.72 -20.00
CA THR A 40 11.34 -1.40 -20.00
C THR A 40 12.15 -2.54 -19.36
N TYR A 41 13.39 -2.74 -19.81
CA TYR A 41 14.29 -3.70 -19.15
C TYR A 41 14.52 -3.37 -17.67
N LYS A 42 14.50 -2.07 -17.31
CA LYS A 42 14.64 -1.61 -15.92
C LYS A 42 13.48 -2.14 -15.07
N GLU A 43 12.24 -1.98 -15.53
CA GLU A 43 11.04 -2.45 -14.83
C GLU A 43 11.06 -3.97 -14.63
N LEU A 44 11.34 -4.75 -15.68
CA LEU A 44 11.42 -6.21 -15.59
C LEU A 44 12.50 -6.66 -14.59
N ARG A 45 13.66 -6.00 -14.63
CA ARG A 45 14.81 -6.28 -13.75
C ARG A 45 14.46 -6.02 -12.29
N GLU A 46 13.91 -4.84 -11.99
CA GLU A 46 13.58 -4.40 -10.63
C GLU A 46 12.40 -5.19 -10.06
N GLY A 47 11.39 -5.42 -10.89
CA GLY A 47 10.17 -6.14 -10.55
C GLY A 47 10.39 -7.63 -10.29
N ALA A 48 11.17 -8.32 -11.13
CA ALA A 48 11.50 -9.72 -10.92
C ALA A 48 12.68 -9.95 -9.97
N GLY A 49 13.40 -8.88 -9.56
CA GLY A 49 14.54 -8.97 -8.64
C GLY A 49 15.74 -9.72 -9.21
N ILE A 50 16.09 -9.44 -10.47
CA ILE A 50 17.19 -10.12 -11.18
C ILE A 50 18.20 -9.11 -11.75
N SER A 51 19.39 -9.57 -12.12
CA SER A 51 20.36 -8.71 -12.82
C SER A 51 20.01 -8.57 -14.30
N LEU A 52 20.44 -7.47 -14.94
CA LEU A 52 20.19 -7.24 -16.36
C LEU A 52 20.74 -8.35 -17.27
N PRO A 53 21.98 -8.87 -17.08
CA PRO A 53 22.47 -10.01 -17.86
C PRO A 53 21.60 -11.26 -17.70
N SER A 54 21.14 -11.54 -16.47
CA SER A 54 20.24 -12.66 -16.21
C SER A 54 18.89 -12.48 -16.88
N LEU A 55 18.37 -11.25 -16.91
CA LEU A 55 17.10 -10.94 -17.58
C LEU A 55 17.14 -11.28 -19.07
N HIS A 56 18.17 -10.86 -19.80
CA HIS A 56 18.31 -11.20 -21.21
C HIS A 56 18.38 -12.73 -21.43
N LYS A 57 19.18 -13.42 -20.61
CA LYS A 57 19.24 -14.89 -20.63
C LYS A 57 17.88 -15.52 -20.40
N TYR A 58 17.14 -15.05 -19.39
CA TYR A 58 15.84 -15.61 -19.02
C TYR A 58 14.74 -15.34 -20.04
N LEU A 59 14.68 -14.15 -20.63
CA LEU A 59 13.77 -13.86 -21.73
C LEU A 59 14.02 -14.81 -22.92
N SER A 60 15.29 -15.02 -23.28
CA SER A 60 15.66 -15.98 -24.32
C SER A 60 15.27 -17.42 -23.97
N VAL A 61 15.48 -17.86 -22.72
CA VAL A 61 15.08 -19.21 -22.28
C VAL A 61 13.57 -19.39 -22.35
N LEU A 62 12.78 -18.43 -21.83
CA LEU A 62 11.32 -18.50 -21.86
C LEU A 62 10.78 -18.48 -23.29
N SER A 63 11.38 -17.69 -24.17
CA SER A 63 10.98 -17.60 -25.57
C SER A 63 11.28 -18.88 -26.34
N ARG A 64 12.47 -19.45 -26.19
CA ARG A 64 12.80 -20.76 -26.80
C ARG A 64 11.94 -21.89 -26.26
N ALA A 65 11.54 -21.83 -25.00
CA ALA A 65 10.65 -22.82 -24.37
C ALA A 65 9.16 -22.56 -24.66
N GLY A 66 8.81 -21.55 -25.47
CA GLY A 66 7.43 -21.25 -25.86
C GLY A 66 6.55 -20.63 -24.77
N TRP A 67 7.13 -20.22 -23.64
CA TRP A 67 6.38 -19.62 -22.52
C TRP A 67 6.11 -18.13 -22.70
N LEU A 68 6.94 -17.45 -23.49
CA LEU A 68 6.87 -16.01 -23.68
C LEU A 68 7.35 -15.59 -25.07
N ASN A 69 6.52 -14.92 -25.86
CA ASN A 69 6.98 -14.22 -27.06
C ASN A 69 7.59 -12.88 -26.65
N CYS A 70 8.82 -12.60 -27.11
CA CYS A 70 9.56 -11.37 -26.79
C CYS A 70 9.97 -10.66 -28.08
N ALA A 71 9.41 -9.48 -28.31
CA ALA A 71 9.80 -8.62 -29.44
C ALA A 71 10.49 -7.36 -28.92
N ARG A 72 11.71 -7.09 -29.39
CA ARG A 72 12.41 -5.85 -29.04
C ARG A 72 11.78 -4.69 -29.80
N ILE A 73 11.26 -3.69 -29.08
CA ILE A 73 10.67 -2.49 -29.67
C ILE A 73 11.72 -1.38 -29.78
N SER A 74 12.61 -1.26 -28.79
CA SER A 74 13.70 -0.30 -28.80
C SER A 74 14.92 -0.78 -28.00
N LEU A 75 15.93 0.07 -27.85
CA LEU A 75 17.08 -0.23 -27.00
C LEU A 75 16.69 -0.49 -25.53
N ARG A 76 15.59 0.11 -25.05
CA ARG A 76 15.17 0.06 -23.64
C ARG A 76 13.87 -0.69 -23.41
N VAL A 77 13.10 -0.95 -24.47
CA VAL A 77 11.73 -1.49 -24.39
C VAL A 77 11.62 -2.83 -25.12
N VAL A 78 10.94 -3.76 -24.45
CA VAL A 78 10.58 -5.08 -24.98
C VAL A 78 9.08 -5.30 -24.82
N ARG A 79 8.46 -5.84 -25.87
CA ARG A 79 7.09 -6.36 -25.83
C ARG A 79 7.13 -7.82 -25.44
N CYS A 80 6.32 -8.20 -24.46
CA CYS A 80 6.24 -9.55 -23.92
C CYS A 80 4.79 -10.03 -23.94
N GLU A 81 4.57 -11.20 -24.55
CA GLU A 81 3.26 -11.85 -24.64
C GLU A 81 3.34 -13.29 -24.13
N ILE A 82 2.38 -13.70 -23.31
CA ILE A 82 2.34 -15.05 -22.72
C ILE A 82 1.81 -16.04 -23.76
N THR A 83 2.61 -17.05 -24.12
CA THR A 83 2.29 -18.00 -25.22
C THR A 83 2.20 -19.46 -24.78
N GLY A 84 2.29 -19.76 -23.48
CA GLY A 84 2.29 -21.12 -22.96
C GLY A 84 0.90 -21.78 -22.91
N PRO A 85 0.83 -23.13 -22.85
CA PRO A 85 -0.43 -23.84 -22.71
C PRO A 85 -1.12 -23.44 -21.41
N MET A 86 -2.30 -22.81 -21.55
CA MET A 86 -3.11 -22.36 -20.43
C MET A 86 -3.95 -23.51 -19.82
N GLY A 87 -3.99 -24.70 -20.42
CA GLY A 87 -4.70 -25.85 -19.85
C GLY A 87 -3.96 -26.52 -18.69
N GLY A 88 -4.70 -27.17 -17.78
CA GLY A 88 -4.16 -28.09 -16.77
C GLY A 88 -4.02 -27.53 -15.35
N PRO A 89 -3.42 -28.31 -14.43
CA PRO A 89 -3.26 -27.93 -13.03
C PRO A 89 -2.29 -26.75 -12.87
N ARG A 90 -2.56 -25.89 -11.87
CA ARG A 90 -1.82 -24.65 -11.66
C ARG A 90 -1.63 -24.34 -10.18
N LEU A 91 -0.54 -23.67 -9.84
CA LEU A 91 -0.32 -23.07 -8.53
C LEU A 91 -0.84 -21.64 -8.53
N VAL A 92 -1.56 -21.25 -7.47
CA VAL A 92 -1.97 -19.85 -7.26
C VAL A 92 -1.13 -19.28 -6.14
N LEU A 93 -0.33 -18.27 -6.44
CA LEU A 93 0.66 -17.72 -5.53
C LEU A 93 0.46 -16.21 -5.35
N PRO A 94 0.49 -15.69 -4.11
CA PRO A 94 0.57 -14.27 -3.88
C PRO A 94 1.86 -13.69 -4.46
N THR A 95 1.81 -12.46 -4.97
CA THR A 95 3.01 -11.82 -5.53
C THR A 95 4.00 -11.44 -4.45
N ASP A 96 3.50 -11.23 -3.23
CA ASP A 96 4.32 -11.00 -2.05
C ASP A 96 5.35 -12.13 -1.84
N ILE A 97 5.00 -13.42 -2.07
CA ILE A 97 5.95 -14.53 -1.89
C ILE A 97 6.84 -14.74 -3.12
N LEU A 98 6.30 -14.52 -4.32
CA LEU A 98 7.05 -14.67 -5.58
C LEU A 98 8.25 -13.72 -5.63
N PHE A 99 8.11 -12.52 -5.06
CA PHE A 99 9.12 -11.47 -5.12
C PHE A 99 9.75 -11.17 -3.75
N GLU A 100 9.61 -12.06 -2.76
CA GLU A 100 10.25 -11.90 -1.45
C GLU A 100 11.76 -12.18 -1.56
N ARG A 101 12.54 -11.10 -1.52
CA ARG A 101 14.00 -11.13 -1.71
C ARG A 101 14.74 -11.89 -0.61
N ARG A 102 14.14 -12.03 0.57
CA ARG A 102 14.72 -12.78 1.70
C ARG A 102 14.56 -14.29 1.58
N LEU A 103 13.73 -14.77 0.64
CA LEU A 103 13.53 -16.19 0.41
C LEU A 103 14.42 -16.71 -0.73
N PRO A 104 14.89 -17.97 -0.65
CA PRO A 104 15.43 -18.65 -1.81
C PRO A 104 14.40 -18.67 -2.95
N ARG A 105 14.82 -18.45 -4.20
CA ARG A 105 13.91 -18.33 -5.36
C ARG A 105 12.93 -19.49 -5.50
N GLY A 106 13.38 -20.73 -5.24
CA GLY A 106 12.53 -21.92 -5.32
C GLY A 106 11.58 -22.12 -4.13
N ALA A 107 11.72 -21.36 -3.05
CA ALA A 107 10.91 -21.52 -1.84
C ALA A 107 9.45 -21.13 -2.06
N CYS A 108 9.15 -20.21 -2.99
CA CYS A 108 7.78 -19.83 -3.34
C CYS A 108 6.98 -21.03 -3.91
N TRP A 109 7.62 -21.88 -4.72
CA TRP A 109 7.00 -23.11 -5.24
C TRP A 109 6.77 -24.12 -4.14
N THR A 110 7.76 -24.30 -3.25
CA THR A 110 7.62 -25.16 -2.06
C THR A 110 6.45 -24.71 -1.20
N TRP A 111 6.30 -23.41 -0.95
CA TRP A 111 5.16 -22.86 -0.22
C TRP A 111 3.83 -23.14 -0.91
N GLY A 112 3.73 -22.88 -2.22
CA GLY A 112 2.51 -23.12 -2.98
C GLY A 112 2.09 -24.60 -2.95
N LEU A 113 3.06 -25.50 -3.05
CA LEU A 113 2.80 -26.93 -3.03
C LEU A 113 2.41 -27.44 -1.64
N ILE A 114 3.04 -26.96 -0.57
CA ILE A 114 2.62 -27.23 0.80
C ILE A 114 1.17 -26.78 1.02
N GLY A 115 0.80 -25.60 0.50
CA GLY A 115 -0.59 -25.12 0.51
C GLY A 115 -1.54 -26.07 -0.22
N ARG A 116 -1.16 -26.54 -1.42
CA ARG A 116 -1.93 -27.53 -2.19
C ARG A 116 -2.09 -28.87 -1.46
N MET A 117 -1.10 -29.28 -0.66
CA MET A 117 -1.13 -30.48 0.19
C MET A 117 -1.92 -30.29 1.50
N GLY A 118 -2.57 -29.14 1.70
CA GLY A 118 -3.34 -28.85 2.91
C GLY A 118 -2.47 -28.59 4.14
N GLY A 119 -1.18 -28.26 3.97
CA GLY A 119 -0.29 -27.91 5.06
C GLY A 119 0.29 -29.10 5.85
N ARG A 120 -0.06 -30.33 5.48
CA ARG A 120 0.45 -31.55 6.12
C ARG A 120 1.27 -32.38 5.13
N PHE A 121 2.52 -32.68 5.46
CA PHE A 121 3.41 -33.40 4.54
C PHE A 121 4.59 -34.11 5.24
N GLU A 122 5.09 -35.15 4.60
CA GLU A 122 6.43 -35.71 4.82
C GLU A 122 7.44 -35.15 3.78
N TYR A 123 8.73 -35.07 4.12
CA TYR A 123 9.75 -34.62 3.15
C TYR A 123 9.82 -35.51 1.90
N THR A 124 9.51 -36.80 2.03
CA THR A 124 9.48 -37.76 0.92
C THR A 124 8.40 -37.40 -0.10
N GLU A 125 7.21 -37.00 0.37
CA GLU A 125 6.10 -36.54 -0.46
C GLU A 125 6.44 -35.22 -1.14
N LEU A 126 6.98 -34.27 -0.38
CA LEU A 126 7.38 -32.97 -0.91
C LEU A 126 8.52 -33.11 -1.93
N ARG A 127 9.43 -34.07 -1.74
CA ARG A 127 10.48 -34.42 -2.70
C ARG A 127 9.91 -35.01 -3.98
N LYS A 128 8.96 -35.94 -3.89
CA LYS A 128 8.29 -36.51 -5.08
C LYS A 128 7.55 -35.42 -5.87
N ALA A 129 6.88 -34.52 -5.16
CA ALA A 129 6.03 -33.51 -5.78
C ALA A 129 6.82 -32.32 -6.33
N THR A 130 7.96 -31.96 -5.73
CA THR A 130 8.83 -30.89 -6.24
C THR A 130 9.93 -31.40 -7.18
N GLY A 131 10.57 -32.53 -6.86
CA GLY A 131 11.84 -32.94 -7.48
C GLY A 131 13.07 -32.23 -6.92
N TYR A 132 12.94 -31.41 -5.86
CA TYR A 132 14.10 -30.84 -5.17
C TYR A 132 14.77 -31.86 -4.24
N SER A 133 16.08 -31.71 -4.01
CA SER A 133 16.78 -32.52 -3.00
C SER A 133 16.23 -32.25 -1.59
N GLN A 134 16.41 -33.21 -0.68
CA GLN A 134 15.98 -33.05 0.71
C GLN A 134 16.67 -31.86 1.40
N ASP A 135 17.95 -31.61 1.10
CA ASP A 135 18.68 -30.46 1.63
C ASP A 135 18.06 -29.14 1.15
N THR A 136 17.77 -29.04 -0.15
CA THR A 136 17.11 -27.86 -0.74
C THR A 136 15.75 -27.61 -0.10
N LEU A 137 14.93 -28.65 0.06
CA LEU A 137 13.62 -28.55 0.71
C LEU A 137 13.75 -28.13 2.17
N SER A 138 14.71 -28.70 2.90
CA SER A 138 14.97 -28.34 4.30
C SER A 138 15.40 -26.88 4.44
N LYS A 139 16.17 -26.36 3.49
CA LYS A 139 16.52 -24.93 3.41
C LYS A 139 15.30 -24.07 3.11
N HIS A 140 14.45 -24.47 2.16
CA HIS A 140 13.23 -23.74 1.82
C HIS A 140 12.26 -23.68 3.01
N VAL A 141 11.93 -24.81 3.63
CA VAL A 141 10.99 -24.88 4.76
C VAL A 141 11.50 -24.04 5.94
N ARG A 142 12.79 -24.14 6.30
CA ARG A 142 13.39 -23.29 7.34
C ARG A 142 13.29 -21.81 7.02
N ALA A 143 13.60 -21.41 5.79
CA ALA A 143 13.51 -20.01 5.37
C ALA A 143 12.06 -19.50 5.42
N LEU A 144 11.09 -20.31 4.98
CA LEU A 144 9.68 -19.98 5.02
C LEU A 144 9.16 -19.81 6.46
N ILE A 145 9.57 -20.69 7.40
CA ILE A 145 9.22 -20.55 8.82
C ILE A 145 9.87 -19.30 9.42
N ALA A 146 11.18 -19.12 9.20
CA ALA A 146 11.92 -17.97 9.73
C ALA A 146 11.35 -16.63 9.26
N GLN A 147 10.90 -16.56 8.01
CA GLN A 147 10.26 -15.37 7.43
C GLN A 147 8.73 -15.35 7.62
N ARG A 148 8.17 -16.22 8.46
CA ARG A 148 6.73 -16.29 8.83
C ARG A 148 5.77 -16.53 7.66
N TRP A 149 6.24 -17.15 6.59
CA TRP A 149 5.42 -17.64 5.48
C TRP A 149 4.75 -18.98 5.78
N LEU A 150 5.34 -19.76 6.70
CA LEU A 150 4.75 -20.97 7.28
C LEU A 150 4.69 -20.81 8.80
N VAL A 151 3.58 -21.21 9.40
CA VAL A 151 3.38 -21.23 10.86
C VAL A 151 3.03 -22.64 11.30
N GLY A 152 3.75 -23.17 12.29
CA GLY A 152 3.63 -24.56 12.72
C GLY A 152 5.00 -25.24 12.71
N GLY A 153 5.02 -26.57 12.68
CA GLY A 153 6.28 -27.29 12.82
C GLY A 153 6.21 -28.80 12.61
N PRO A 154 7.34 -29.48 12.82
CA PRO A 154 7.42 -30.92 12.75
C PRO A 154 6.77 -31.58 13.97
N HIS A 155 6.08 -32.68 13.74
CA HIS A 155 5.55 -33.59 14.75
C HIS A 155 6.08 -35.00 14.48
N ARG A 156 6.60 -35.67 15.51
CA ARG A 156 6.99 -37.08 15.41
C ARG A 156 5.75 -37.96 15.56
N LYS A 157 5.53 -38.86 14.60
CA LYS A 157 4.54 -39.93 14.69
C LYS A 157 5.26 -41.26 14.44
N ALA A 158 5.47 -42.02 15.52
CA ALA A 158 6.33 -43.20 15.54
C ALA A 158 7.73 -42.89 14.97
N ARG A 159 8.18 -43.62 13.94
CA ARG A 159 9.50 -43.43 13.29
C ARG A 159 9.50 -42.36 12.18
N ARG A 160 8.39 -41.63 11.99
CA ARG A 160 8.25 -40.63 10.91
C ARG A 160 8.13 -39.21 11.45
N VAL A 161 8.63 -38.24 10.68
CA VAL A 161 8.47 -36.81 10.95
C VAL A 161 7.46 -36.25 9.96
N ILE A 162 6.33 -35.77 10.48
CA ILE A 162 5.26 -35.17 9.70
C ILE A 162 5.23 -33.68 10.03
N TYR A 163 5.23 -32.82 9.02
CA TYR A 163 5.04 -31.39 9.22
C TYR A 163 3.55 -31.07 9.23
N ASN A 164 3.13 -30.24 10.17
CA ASN A 164 1.82 -29.61 10.19
C ASN A 164 2.02 -28.09 10.25
N VAL A 165 1.80 -27.43 9.13
CA VAL A 165 2.03 -26.00 8.96
C VAL A 165 0.85 -25.34 8.25
N ARG A 166 0.57 -24.10 8.62
CA ARG A 166 -0.37 -23.24 7.92
C ARG A 166 0.40 -22.26 7.03
N GLY A 167 -0.04 -22.10 5.78
CA GLY A 167 0.40 -21.01 4.93
C GLY A 167 -0.01 -19.67 5.55
N ALA A 168 0.93 -18.73 5.59
CA ALA A 168 0.70 -17.35 6.01
C ALA A 168 1.27 -16.38 4.96
N ASN A 169 0.75 -15.16 4.94
CA ASN A 169 1.33 -14.07 4.17
C ASN A 169 1.65 -12.93 5.14
N PRO A 170 2.91 -12.79 5.59
CA PRO A 170 3.29 -11.79 6.59
C PRO A 170 3.04 -10.35 6.10
N ARG A 171 3.17 -10.11 4.80
CA ARG A 171 2.85 -8.81 4.19
C ARG A 171 1.36 -8.51 4.26
N ALA A 172 0.51 -9.49 3.96
CA ALA A 172 -0.94 -9.31 4.08
C ALA A 172 -1.38 -9.07 5.53
N ILE A 173 -0.78 -9.76 6.50
CA ILE A 173 -1.04 -9.55 7.93
C ILE A 173 -0.66 -8.12 8.34
N GLN A 174 0.55 -7.67 7.97
CA GLN A 174 0.99 -6.30 8.24
C GLN A 174 0.03 -5.26 7.64
N ARG A 175 -0.37 -5.43 6.37
CA ARG A 175 -1.33 -4.53 5.73
C ARG A 175 -2.67 -4.50 6.47
N ALA A 176 -3.17 -5.65 6.92
CA ALA A 176 -4.41 -5.72 7.68
C ALA A 176 -4.31 -5.01 9.04
N GLN A 177 -3.17 -5.14 9.74
CA GLN A 177 -2.91 -4.43 10.99
C GLN A 177 -2.88 -2.92 10.79
N GLU A 178 -2.18 -2.43 9.78
CA GLU A 178 -2.14 -1.00 9.44
C GLU A 178 -3.54 -0.45 9.14
N LEU A 179 -4.37 -1.19 8.38
CA LEU A 179 -5.75 -0.77 8.11
C LEU A 179 -6.60 -0.75 9.38
N GLN A 180 -6.40 -1.71 10.28
CA GLN A 180 -7.12 -1.76 11.55
C GLN A 180 -6.74 -0.58 12.46
N GLU A 181 -5.47 -0.19 12.48
CA GLU A 181 -5.01 1.00 13.21
C GLU A 181 -5.63 2.29 12.68
N LEU A 182 -5.72 2.43 11.35
CA LEU A 182 -6.39 3.56 10.72
C LEU A 182 -7.90 3.60 11.05
N GLU A 183 -8.56 2.44 11.07
CA GLU A 183 -9.96 2.34 11.46
C GLU A 183 -10.18 2.76 12.92
N ARG A 184 -9.32 2.27 13.84
CA ARG A 184 -9.38 2.68 15.24
C ARG A 184 -9.15 4.18 15.39
N GLY A 185 -8.19 4.76 14.66
CA GLY A 185 -7.95 6.19 14.68
C GLY A 185 -9.15 7.01 14.19
N LEU A 186 -9.86 6.55 13.15
CA LEU A 186 -11.11 7.17 12.70
C LEU A 186 -12.23 7.10 13.75
N GLN A 187 -12.29 6.02 14.54
CA GLN A 187 -13.26 5.89 15.63
C GLN A 187 -12.92 6.85 16.77
N VAL A 188 -11.65 6.92 17.18
CA VAL A 188 -11.17 7.87 18.19
C VAL A 188 -11.47 9.30 17.74
N ALA A 189 -11.11 9.67 16.51
CA ALA A 189 -11.38 10.98 15.93
C ALA A 189 -12.88 11.32 15.80
N ARG A 190 -13.78 10.35 15.89
CA ARG A 190 -15.23 10.61 15.95
C ARG A 190 -15.68 10.98 17.36
N SER A 191 -15.02 10.44 18.38
CA SER A 191 -15.36 10.64 19.79
C SER A 191 -14.57 11.77 20.47
N THR A 192 -13.45 12.21 19.89
CA THR A 192 -12.61 13.26 20.48
C THR A 192 -13.21 14.65 20.24
N PRO A 193 -13.53 15.41 21.30
CA PRO A 193 -13.99 16.79 21.14
C PRO A 193 -12.92 17.66 20.46
N GLY A 194 -13.33 18.50 19.52
CA GLY A 194 -12.41 19.40 18.79
C GLY A 194 -11.55 18.73 17.73
N TYR A 195 -11.67 17.41 17.53
CA TYR A 195 -10.97 16.68 16.48
C TYR A 195 -11.97 15.90 15.64
N SER A 196 -11.91 16.06 14.31
CA SER A 196 -12.88 15.47 13.39
C SER A 196 -12.27 14.34 12.57
N GLN A 197 -13.13 13.44 12.08
CA GLN A 197 -12.70 12.42 11.12
C GLN A 197 -12.08 13.02 9.86
N GLY A 198 -12.54 14.20 9.42
CA GLY A 198 -11.98 14.89 8.26
C GLY A 198 -10.54 15.36 8.50
N GLN A 199 -10.26 15.93 9.67
CA GLN A 199 -8.91 16.30 10.11
C GLN A 199 -7.99 15.07 10.20
N TYR A 200 -8.48 13.97 10.79
CA TYR A 200 -7.73 12.70 10.86
C TYR A 200 -7.35 12.17 9.47
N ILE A 201 -8.32 12.13 8.55
CA ILE A 201 -8.10 11.69 7.16
C ILE A 201 -7.10 12.61 6.47
N LEU A 202 -7.25 13.93 6.61
CA LEU A 202 -6.37 14.93 6.02
C LEU A 202 -4.92 14.73 6.46
N ALA A 203 -4.68 14.67 7.77
CA ALA A 203 -3.34 14.50 8.31
C ALA A 203 -2.68 13.20 7.82
N ARG A 204 -3.43 12.10 7.75
CA ARG A 204 -2.92 10.82 7.24
C ARG A 204 -2.66 10.87 5.72
N LEU A 205 -3.52 11.53 4.95
CA LEU A 205 -3.27 11.73 3.51
C LEU A 205 -1.98 12.53 3.28
N ILE A 206 -1.76 13.62 4.02
CA ILE A 206 -0.54 14.43 3.91
C ILE A 206 0.71 13.58 4.24
N ARG A 207 0.69 12.82 5.35
CA ARG A 207 1.82 11.94 5.72
C ARG A 207 2.13 10.88 4.65
N GLU A 208 1.11 10.35 3.98
CA GLU A 208 1.29 9.36 2.92
C GLU A 208 1.73 9.99 1.58
N MET A 209 1.28 11.22 1.29
CA MET A 209 1.62 11.94 0.06
C MET A 209 3.02 12.56 0.09
N TYR A 210 3.45 13.01 1.26
CA TYR A 210 4.71 13.74 1.45
C TYR A 210 5.58 13.03 2.50
N PRO A 211 6.12 11.84 2.19
CA PRO A 211 6.97 11.12 3.13
C PRO A 211 8.20 11.97 3.47
N GLY A 212 8.47 12.13 4.76
CA GLY A 212 9.57 12.96 5.26
C GLY A 212 9.16 14.38 5.66
N VAL A 213 7.93 14.81 5.38
CA VAL A 213 7.36 16.02 5.97
C VAL A 213 6.91 15.71 7.40
N GLU A 214 7.40 16.49 8.36
CA GLU A 214 6.88 16.44 9.71
C GLU A 214 5.46 17.02 9.74
N VAL A 215 4.55 16.26 10.36
CA VAL A 215 3.13 16.64 10.48
C VAL A 215 2.77 16.58 11.95
N LEU A 216 2.35 17.72 12.50
CA LEU A 216 1.81 17.88 13.84
C LEU A 216 0.31 18.11 13.74
N GLU A 217 -0.48 17.42 14.54
CA GLU A 217 -1.95 17.49 14.53
C GLU A 217 -2.44 18.25 15.76
N ASN A 218 -3.45 19.11 15.60
CA ASN A 218 -3.97 20.01 16.64
C ASN A 218 -2.84 20.78 17.35
N ALA A 219 -1.90 21.31 16.58
CA ALA A 219 -0.68 21.91 17.09
C ALA A 219 -0.97 23.25 17.77
N GLU A 220 -0.49 23.40 19.00
CA GLU A 220 -0.39 24.68 19.69
C GLU A 220 0.93 25.35 19.29
N ILE A 221 0.86 26.43 18.54
CA ILE A 221 2.04 27.18 18.13
C ILE A 221 2.31 28.26 19.17
N THR A 222 3.53 28.32 19.70
CA THR A 222 3.92 29.33 20.70
C THR A 222 3.69 30.74 20.18
N GLY A 223 2.94 31.53 20.95
CA GLY A 223 2.55 32.91 20.62
C GLY A 223 1.45 33.03 19.57
N LEU A 224 0.70 31.94 19.30
CA LEU A 224 -0.64 32.02 18.71
C LEU A 224 -1.66 32.09 19.87
N ASP A 225 -1.65 33.19 20.62
CA ASP A 225 -2.61 33.40 21.70
C ASP A 225 -3.79 34.23 21.17
N ASN A 226 -5.01 33.80 21.48
CA ASN A 226 -6.18 34.61 21.20
C ASN A 226 -6.12 35.85 22.11
N VAL A 227 -5.90 37.03 21.52
CA VAL A 227 -5.77 38.29 22.24
C VAL A 227 -7.02 38.61 23.08
N GLU A 228 -8.20 38.15 22.64
CA GLU A 228 -9.48 38.40 23.32
C GLU A 228 -9.71 37.48 24.52
N THR A 229 -9.30 36.21 24.44
CA THR A 229 -9.58 35.20 25.48
C THR A 229 -8.35 34.73 26.25
N ARG A 230 -7.16 35.18 25.85
CA ARG A 230 -5.83 34.71 26.32
C ARG A 230 -5.60 33.20 26.22
N GLY A 231 -6.46 32.49 25.50
CA GLY A 231 -6.34 31.05 25.26
C GLY A 231 -5.47 30.77 24.04
N ARG A 232 -4.73 29.66 24.06
CA ARG A 232 -3.92 29.23 22.92
C ARG A 232 -4.79 28.81 21.74
N LEU A 233 -4.45 29.29 20.55
CA LEU A 233 -5.08 28.88 19.29
C LEU A 233 -4.36 27.66 18.73
N GLN A 234 -5.14 26.63 18.43
CA GLN A 234 -4.67 25.42 17.77
C GLN A 234 -4.83 25.53 16.26
N VAL A 235 -3.92 24.90 15.53
CA VAL A 235 -4.07 24.62 14.10
C VAL A 235 -4.21 23.12 13.86
N ASP A 236 -5.11 22.73 12.96
CA ASP A 236 -5.46 21.32 12.77
C ASP A 236 -4.28 20.48 12.30
N VAL A 237 -3.51 21.02 11.34
CA VAL A 237 -2.29 20.39 10.83
C VAL A 237 -1.20 21.45 10.70
N TYR A 238 -0.01 21.18 11.24
CA TYR A 238 1.16 22.05 11.12
C TYR A 238 2.38 21.27 10.62
N MET A 239 3.07 21.86 9.65
CA MET A 239 4.30 21.36 9.03
C MET A 239 5.41 22.39 9.29
N PRO A 240 6.21 22.20 10.36
CA PRO A 240 7.11 23.25 10.87
C PRO A 240 8.21 23.62 9.88
N ASP A 241 8.84 22.63 9.26
CA ASP A 241 9.94 22.83 8.30
C ASP A 241 9.53 23.66 7.08
N GLN A 242 8.24 23.58 6.69
CA GLN A 242 7.69 24.32 5.56
C GLN A 242 7.00 25.62 5.97
N LYS A 243 6.93 25.90 7.28
CA LYS A 243 6.15 27.00 7.87
C LYS A 243 4.74 27.06 7.28
N LEU A 244 4.07 25.90 7.28
CA LEU A 244 2.77 25.72 6.65
C LEU A 244 1.79 25.11 7.64
N ALA A 245 0.66 25.75 7.82
CA ALA A 245 -0.45 25.29 8.64
C ALA A 245 -1.71 25.10 7.78
N ILE A 246 -2.55 24.15 8.17
CA ILE A 246 -3.82 23.87 7.51
C ILE A 246 -4.93 23.84 8.55
N GLU A 247 -6.04 24.49 8.20
CA GLU A 247 -7.32 24.43 8.91
C GLU A 247 -8.30 23.65 8.05
N PHE A 248 -8.85 22.56 8.58
CA PHE A 248 -9.86 21.78 7.91
C PHE A 248 -11.25 22.24 8.34
N GLN A 249 -11.94 22.90 7.41
CA GLN A 249 -13.30 23.38 7.59
C GLN A 249 -14.28 22.21 7.44
N GLY A 250 -14.55 21.51 8.54
CA GLY A 250 -15.50 20.39 8.54
C GLY A 250 -16.91 20.80 8.10
N HIS A 251 -17.78 19.81 7.84
CA HIS A 251 -19.16 20.05 7.37
C HIS A 251 -19.98 21.00 8.27
N GLN A 252 -19.69 21.05 9.58
CA GLN A 252 -20.32 21.96 10.55
C GLN A 252 -19.98 23.45 10.32
N HIS A 253 -19.15 23.78 9.33
CA HIS A 253 -18.74 25.15 9.01
C HIS A 253 -19.46 25.79 7.82
N ALA A 254 -20.33 25.06 7.10
CA ALA A 254 -20.89 25.53 5.82
C ALA A 254 -22.10 26.49 5.92
N GLY A 255 -22.68 26.72 7.10
CA GLY A 255 -23.79 27.66 7.28
C GLY A 255 -24.46 27.50 8.64
N PRO A 256 -25.35 28.43 9.04
CA PRO A 256 -26.15 28.27 10.25
C PRO A 256 -26.94 26.96 10.16
N THR A 257 -26.74 26.07 11.12
CA THR A 257 -27.60 24.90 11.30
C THR A 257 -28.82 25.33 12.13
N GLU A 258 -29.93 24.58 12.10
CA GLU A 258 -31.10 24.84 12.97
C GLU A 258 -30.75 24.92 14.47
N ARG A 259 -29.55 24.50 14.87
CA ARG A 259 -29.00 24.60 16.23
C ARG A 259 -28.25 25.91 16.55
N TYR A 260 -27.86 26.72 15.56
CA TYR A 260 -27.09 27.96 15.76
C TYR A 260 -27.54 29.08 14.80
N PRO A 261 -28.62 29.81 15.11
CA PRO A 261 -29.15 30.89 14.28
C PRO A 261 -28.59 32.29 14.63
N SER A 262 -27.48 32.40 15.39
CA SER A 262 -26.98 33.73 15.80
C SER A 262 -25.96 34.31 14.82
N VAL A 263 -26.27 35.49 14.26
CA VAL A 263 -25.34 36.31 13.47
C VAL A 263 -24.04 36.61 14.26
N GLU A 264 -24.12 36.59 15.58
CA GLU A 264 -23.02 36.84 16.51
C GLU A 264 -21.98 35.72 16.52
N GLU A 265 -22.39 34.45 16.56
CA GLU A 265 -21.45 33.31 16.48
C GLU A 265 -20.75 33.25 15.12
N PHE A 266 -21.45 33.58 14.04
CA PHE A 266 -20.85 33.69 12.71
C PHE A 266 -19.80 34.81 12.64
N ARG A 267 -20.11 35.99 13.19
CA ARG A 267 -19.17 37.12 13.29
C ARG A 267 -18.00 36.80 14.21
N ALA A 268 -18.21 36.09 15.31
CA ALA A 268 -17.16 35.66 16.23
C ALA A 268 -16.22 34.65 15.57
N ARG A 269 -16.77 33.69 14.82
CA ARG A 269 -15.97 32.71 14.06
C ARG A 269 -15.11 33.38 13.00
N ARG A 270 -15.70 34.29 12.20
CA ARG A 270 -14.95 35.04 11.18
C ARG A 270 -13.84 35.91 11.80
N ARG A 271 -14.09 36.53 12.95
CA ARG A 271 -13.05 37.27 13.70
C ARG A 271 -11.92 36.35 14.14
N ARG A 272 -12.24 35.19 14.71
CA ARG A 272 -11.24 34.20 15.13
C ARG A 272 -10.38 33.71 13.97
N ASP A 273 -10.99 33.45 12.82
CA ASP A 273 -10.27 33.01 11.61
C ASP A 273 -9.33 34.11 11.08
N LEU A 274 -9.77 35.37 11.09
CA LEU A 274 -8.93 36.51 10.72
C LEU A 274 -7.76 36.73 11.69
N ILE A 275 -8.00 36.66 12.99
CA ILE A 275 -6.97 36.75 14.03
C ILE A 275 -5.94 35.64 13.83
N LYS A 276 -6.40 34.39 13.68
CA LYS A 276 -5.53 33.23 13.46
C LYS A 276 -4.66 33.42 12.21
N ARG A 277 -5.25 33.88 11.11
CA ARG A 277 -4.52 34.14 9.87
C ARG A 277 -3.48 35.26 10.03
N GLY A 278 -3.82 36.34 10.75
CA GLY A 278 -2.89 37.43 11.06
C GLY A 278 -1.70 36.95 11.87
N LEU A 279 -1.95 36.22 12.97
CA LEU A 279 -0.90 35.69 13.85
C LEU A 279 0.00 34.67 13.13
N CYS A 280 -0.56 33.82 12.27
CA CYS A 280 0.23 32.93 11.43
C CYS A 280 1.14 33.73 10.49
N LEU A 281 0.61 34.76 9.82
CA LEU A 281 1.36 35.59 8.89
C LEU A 281 2.52 36.32 9.59
N GLU A 282 2.30 36.89 10.78
CA GLU A 282 3.33 37.54 11.59
C GLU A 282 4.49 36.59 11.94
N LYS A 283 4.21 35.30 12.09
CA LYS A 283 5.23 34.26 12.34
C LYS A 283 5.84 33.69 11.07
N GLY A 284 5.46 34.20 9.89
CA GLY A 284 5.88 33.68 8.60
C GLY A 284 5.32 32.29 8.30
N ILE A 285 4.19 31.93 8.93
CA ILE A 285 3.46 30.68 8.73
C ILE A 285 2.33 30.95 7.74
N GLU A 286 2.31 30.22 6.64
CA GLU A 286 1.20 30.24 5.69
C GLU A 286 0.05 29.39 6.24
N LEU A 287 -1.15 29.96 6.34
CA LEU A 287 -2.35 29.26 6.78
C LEU A 287 -3.28 28.98 5.59
N ILE A 288 -3.49 27.70 5.28
CA ILE A 288 -4.38 27.26 4.19
C ILE A 288 -5.67 26.68 4.78
N SER A 289 -6.82 27.08 4.27
CA SER A 289 -8.09 26.46 4.64
C SER A 289 -8.49 25.42 3.60
N LEU A 290 -8.73 24.19 4.03
CA LEU A 290 -9.24 23.10 3.20
C LEU A 290 -10.67 22.75 3.60
N TRP A 291 -11.48 22.40 2.61
CA TRP A 291 -12.88 22.02 2.79
C TRP A 291 -13.09 20.54 2.46
N PRO A 292 -14.29 19.98 2.73
CA PRO A 292 -14.55 18.58 2.42
C PRO A 292 -14.29 18.25 0.95
N GLN A 293 -14.64 19.13 0.00
CA GLN A 293 -14.36 18.92 -1.42
C GLN A 293 -12.87 18.75 -1.76
N ASP A 294 -11.98 19.34 -0.95
CA ASP A 294 -10.52 19.27 -1.15
C ASP A 294 -9.93 17.99 -0.56
N LEU A 295 -10.67 17.28 0.30
CA LEU A 295 -10.21 16.10 1.02
C LEU A 295 -10.04 14.90 0.08
N SER A 296 -8.98 14.89 -0.73
CA SER A 296 -8.53 13.82 -1.62
C SER A 296 -7.06 14.07 -1.97
N CYS A 297 -6.31 13.07 -2.44
CA CYS A 297 -4.92 13.30 -2.88
C CYS A 297 -4.86 14.39 -3.96
N ALA A 298 -5.79 14.39 -4.91
CA ALA A 298 -5.81 15.35 -6.00
C ALA A 298 -6.15 16.78 -5.52
N GLY A 299 -7.11 16.91 -4.60
CA GLY A 299 -7.48 18.20 -4.01
C GLY A 299 -6.36 18.78 -3.15
N ILE A 300 -5.78 17.95 -2.27
CA ILE A 300 -4.65 18.33 -1.42
C ILE A 300 -3.42 18.70 -2.27
N ALA A 301 -3.09 17.92 -3.30
CA ALA A 301 -1.97 18.25 -4.19
C ALA A 301 -2.18 19.58 -4.93
N ARG A 302 -3.42 19.90 -5.32
CA ARG A 302 -3.75 21.19 -5.93
C ARG A 302 -3.58 22.35 -4.95
N ALA A 303 -4.03 22.15 -3.71
CA ALA A 303 -3.99 23.20 -2.69
C ALA A 303 -2.57 23.46 -2.14
N LEU A 304 -1.73 22.43 -2.09
CA LEU A 304 -0.40 22.51 -1.48
C LEU A 304 0.75 22.49 -2.50
N GLY A 305 0.46 22.34 -3.80
CA GLY A 305 1.46 22.08 -4.83
C GLY A 305 2.50 23.18 -5.04
N HIS A 306 2.23 24.42 -4.60
CA HIS A 306 3.20 25.52 -4.63
C HIS A 306 4.25 25.44 -3.51
N ARG A 307 4.01 24.62 -2.47
CA ARG A 307 4.92 24.45 -1.32
C ARG A 307 5.47 23.04 -1.20
N LEU A 308 4.68 22.05 -1.60
CA LEU A 308 5.01 20.64 -1.45
C LEU A 308 5.02 19.95 -2.82
N HIS A 309 6.16 19.36 -3.16
CA HIS A 309 6.27 18.55 -4.36
C HIS A 309 5.77 17.14 -4.09
N PHE A 310 4.68 16.76 -4.75
CA PHE A 310 4.14 15.41 -4.66
C PHE A 310 5.00 14.42 -5.47
N ALA A 311 5.69 13.52 -4.78
CA ALA A 311 6.57 12.51 -5.39
C ALA A 311 5.81 11.28 -5.93
N GLY A 312 4.48 11.28 -5.89
CA GLY A 312 3.64 10.14 -6.26
C GLY A 312 3.35 9.20 -5.08
N ALA A 313 2.29 8.40 -5.21
CA ALA A 313 1.89 7.46 -4.18
C ALA A 313 2.91 6.32 -4.04
N ARG A 314 3.30 6.03 -2.80
CA ARG A 314 4.19 4.92 -2.44
C ARG A 314 3.60 3.57 -2.86
N GLU A 315 4.29 2.87 -3.75
CA GLU A 315 3.83 1.62 -4.34
C GLU A 315 3.65 0.50 -3.29
N ASP A 316 4.48 0.50 -2.24
CA ASP A 316 4.46 -0.42 -1.12
C ASP A 316 3.34 -0.14 -0.10
N ARG A 317 2.75 1.07 -0.13
CA ARG A 317 1.68 1.52 0.79
C ARG A 317 0.35 1.78 0.09
N TRP A 318 0.15 1.17 -1.07
CA TRP A 318 -1.08 1.35 -1.87
C TRP A 318 -2.36 1.04 -1.09
N HIS A 319 -2.33 0.12 -0.12
CA HIS A 319 -3.49 -0.27 0.68
C HIS A 319 -3.94 0.86 1.62
N VAL A 320 -2.99 1.58 2.21
CA VAL A 320 -3.26 2.76 3.05
C VAL A 320 -3.83 3.88 2.20
N ALA A 321 -3.14 4.26 1.11
CA ALA A 321 -3.61 5.33 0.23
C ALA A 321 -5.02 5.05 -0.31
N ARG A 322 -5.28 3.81 -0.74
CA ARG A 322 -6.62 3.40 -1.20
C ARG A 322 -7.66 3.44 -0.07
N PHE A 323 -7.30 3.05 1.14
CA PHE A 323 -8.22 3.10 2.28
C PHE A 323 -8.59 4.54 2.61
N LEU A 324 -7.59 5.42 2.74
CA LEU A 324 -7.79 6.84 3.05
C LEU A 324 -8.62 7.53 1.98
N GLU A 325 -8.35 7.28 0.69
CA GLU A 325 -9.16 7.83 -0.40
C GLU A 325 -10.63 7.41 -0.36
N GLN A 326 -10.91 6.13 -0.06
CA GLN A 326 -12.29 5.66 0.09
C GLN A 326 -12.98 6.33 1.30
N ARG A 327 -12.28 6.46 2.43
CA ARG A 327 -12.81 7.12 3.63
C ARG A 327 -13.03 8.61 3.38
N ALA A 328 -12.11 9.25 2.67
CA ALA A 328 -12.23 10.62 2.23
C ALA A 328 -13.45 10.80 1.32
N GLU A 329 -13.62 9.94 0.31
CA GLU A 329 -14.79 9.97 -0.59
C GLU A 329 -16.11 9.82 0.17
N TRP A 330 -16.19 8.90 1.13
CA TRP A 330 -17.37 8.75 1.99
C TRP A 330 -17.63 10.01 2.81
N TYR A 331 -16.57 10.62 3.37
CA TYR A 331 -16.69 11.88 4.10
C TYR A 331 -17.21 13.00 3.20
N ARG A 332 -16.68 13.14 1.97
CA ARG A 332 -17.15 14.13 0.97
C ARG A 332 -18.62 13.94 0.63
N LYS A 333 -19.04 12.70 0.37
CA LYS A 333 -20.44 12.35 0.07
C LYS A 333 -21.36 12.66 1.24
N ALA A 334 -20.95 12.36 2.48
CA ALA A 334 -21.72 12.69 3.67
C ALA A 334 -21.85 14.22 3.84
N ALA A 335 -20.76 14.95 3.70
CA ALA A 335 -20.75 16.42 3.78
C ALA A 335 -21.64 17.08 2.73
N ALA A 336 -21.64 16.57 1.49
CA ALA A 336 -22.49 17.09 0.41
C ALA A 336 -23.98 16.83 0.65
N ARG A 337 -24.35 15.65 1.16
CA ARG A 337 -25.75 15.32 1.50
C ARG A 337 -26.29 16.22 2.58
N SER A 338 -25.51 16.43 3.63
CA SER A 338 -25.92 17.28 4.74
C SER A 338 -26.05 18.76 4.33
N GLN A 339 -25.33 19.22 3.29
CA GLN A 339 -25.54 20.55 2.70
C GLN A 339 -26.84 20.65 1.89
N CYS A 340 -27.26 19.59 1.17
CA CYS A 340 -28.52 19.59 0.42
C CYS A 340 -29.77 19.50 1.31
N SER A 341 -29.67 18.87 2.49
CA SER A 341 -30.78 18.77 3.46
C SER A 341 -30.98 20.02 4.32
N SER A 342 -30.24 21.09 4.07
CA SER A 342 -30.34 22.39 4.77
C SER A 342 -30.83 23.52 3.86
N PHE A 343 -31.42 23.19 2.70
CA PHE A 343 -32.04 24.14 1.76
C PHE A 343 -33.55 23.94 1.67
#